data_AF-A0A7S3I264-F1
#
_entry.id   AF-A0A7S3I264-F1
#
_cell.length_a   1.000
_cell.length_b   1.000
_cell.length_c   1.000
_cell.angle_alpha   90.00
_cell.angle_beta   90.00
_cell.angle_gamma   90.00
#
_symmetry.space_group_name_H-M   'P 1'
#
loop_
_entity.id
_entity.type
_entity.pdbx_description
1 polymer ?
#
loop_
_entity_poly.entity_id
_entity_poly.type
_entity_poly.pdbx_seq_one_letter_code
_entity_poly.pdbx_strand_id
1 'polypeptide(L)'
;MSGSILGQYSVIMGSNINYSARATSETNMLVISIDAINMLRNDNVEVNARIKALKQQTNEKGMPMLDYYNLRKKTKINVLAEQNEFDGKRVFLDAYEKWCKIFKHSRKKEFKFSNLVKFMQNNQMSEVEQKKAQAKELLTTIRPLLQQKIEKLLTSRVEKLLFTVQNQDIKIQKITEVLQ
;
A
#
# COMPACT_ATOMS: atom_id res chain seq x y z
N MET A 1 -29.72 -5.31 14.20
CA MET A 1 -29.20 -6.65 14.52
C MET A 1 -27.73 -6.68 14.14
N SER A 2 -26.84 -6.97 15.08
CA SER A 2 -25.41 -7.16 14.78
C SER A 2 -25.19 -8.58 14.25
N GLY A 3 -24.37 -8.74 13.21
CA GLY A 3 -24.03 -10.05 12.62
C GLY A 3 -25.00 -10.57 11.53
N SER A 4 -25.91 -9.73 11.03
CA SER A 4 -26.75 -10.08 9.87
C SER A 4 -25.97 -9.97 8.56
N ILE A 5 -26.26 -10.86 7.60
CA ILE A 5 -25.62 -10.91 6.28
C ILE A 5 -26.70 -10.67 5.21
N LEU A 6 -26.32 -9.94 4.17
CA LEU A 6 -27.15 -9.67 2.99
C LEU A 6 -26.39 -10.11 1.73
N GLY A 7 -27.11 -10.50 0.68
CA GLY A 7 -26.55 -10.85 -0.63
C GLY A 7 -26.03 -12.28 -0.77
N GLN A 8 -26.16 -13.11 0.28
CA GLN A 8 -25.69 -14.50 0.28
C GLN A 8 -26.41 -15.37 -0.77
N TYR A 9 -27.69 -15.09 -1.05
CA TYR A 9 -28.44 -15.82 -2.07
C TYR A 9 -27.86 -15.62 -3.46
N SER A 10 -27.59 -14.36 -3.83
CA SER A 10 -26.98 -14.01 -5.11
C SER A 10 -25.62 -14.69 -5.30
N VAL A 11 -24.84 -14.81 -4.22
CA VAL A 11 -23.54 -15.51 -4.24
C VAL A 11 -23.71 -17.02 -4.42
N ILE A 12 -24.64 -17.67 -3.70
CA ILE A 12 -24.86 -19.12 -3.77
C ILE A 12 -25.45 -19.53 -5.13
N MET A 13 -26.44 -18.78 -5.59
CA MET A 13 -27.21 -19.13 -6.78
C MET A 13 -26.62 -18.57 -8.08
N GLY A 14 -25.74 -17.57 -7.99
CA GLY A 14 -25.24 -16.84 -9.15
C GLY A 14 -26.33 -16.00 -9.81
N SER A 15 -27.24 -15.43 -9.00
CA SER A 15 -28.41 -14.67 -9.45
C SER A 15 -28.28 -13.19 -9.08
N ASN A 16 -28.96 -12.33 -9.85
CA ASN A 16 -29.03 -10.91 -9.54
C ASN A 16 -29.78 -10.68 -8.22
N ILE A 17 -29.38 -9.64 -7.48
CA ILE A 17 -30.10 -9.19 -6.29
C ILE A 17 -31.46 -8.62 -6.76
N ASN A 18 -32.55 -9.17 -6.25
CA ASN A 18 -33.92 -8.80 -6.63
C ASN A 18 -34.68 -8.07 -5.52
N TYR A 19 -33.98 -7.60 -4.49
CA TYR A 19 -34.55 -6.87 -3.37
C TYR A 19 -33.78 -5.58 -3.09
N SER A 20 -34.45 -4.61 -2.47
CA SER A 20 -33.83 -3.40 -1.94
C SER A 20 -33.74 -3.49 -0.43
N ALA A 21 -32.59 -3.15 0.14
CA ALA A 21 -32.38 -3.06 1.57
C ALA A 21 -31.98 -1.63 1.93
N ARG A 22 -32.60 -1.07 2.97
CA ARG A 22 -32.31 0.28 3.49
C ARG A 22 -32.04 0.19 4.99
N ALA A 23 -30.96 0.81 5.44
CA ALA A 23 -30.66 0.95 6.85
C ALA A 23 -31.67 1.91 7.52
N THR A 24 -32.23 1.52 8.65
CA THR A 24 -33.16 2.34 9.46
C THR A 24 -32.46 3.11 10.56
N SER A 25 -31.20 2.81 10.82
CA SER A 25 -30.33 3.45 11.80
C SER A 25 -28.90 3.50 11.27
N GLU A 26 -28.03 4.29 11.91
CA GLU A 26 -26.59 4.26 11.64
C GLU A 26 -26.07 2.83 11.78
N THR A 27 -25.46 2.31 10.71
CA THR A 27 -25.09 0.89 10.59
C THR A 27 -23.71 0.79 9.96
N ASN A 28 -22.80 0.09 10.63
CA ASN A 28 -21.50 -0.26 10.07
C ASN A 28 -21.62 -1.59 9.31
N MET A 29 -21.25 -1.58 8.03
CA MET A 29 -21.31 -2.77 7.18
C MET A 29 -19.91 -3.17 6.72
N LEU A 30 -19.63 -4.48 6.79
CA LEU A 30 -18.50 -5.08 6.07
C LEU A 30 -19.01 -5.52 4.69
N VAL A 31 -18.29 -5.11 3.65
CA VAL A 31 -18.68 -5.38 2.26
C VAL A 31 -17.61 -6.22 1.61
N ILE A 32 -18.03 -7.29 0.92
CA ILE A 32 -17.20 -8.12 0.08
C ILE A 32 -17.81 -8.16 -1.32
N SER A 33 -17.01 -7.90 -2.35
CA SER A 33 -17.48 -7.95 -3.74
C SER A 33 -17.62 -9.39 -4.23
N ILE A 34 -18.48 -9.59 -5.23
CA ILE A 34 -18.63 -10.88 -5.91
C ILE A 34 -17.30 -11.31 -6.54
N ASP A 35 -16.53 -10.37 -7.11
CA ASP A 35 -15.22 -10.66 -7.70
C ASP A 35 -14.23 -11.19 -6.66
N ALA A 36 -14.19 -10.58 -5.47
CA ALA A 36 -13.33 -11.06 -4.38
C ALA A 36 -13.73 -12.47 -3.91
N ILE A 37 -15.04 -12.78 -3.88
CA ILE A 37 -15.52 -14.12 -3.59
C ILE A 37 -15.11 -15.11 -4.70
N ASN A 38 -15.22 -14.71 -5.97
CA ASN A 38 -14.83 -15.56 -7.09
C ASN A 38 -13.32 -15.86 -7.08
N MET A 39 -12.48 -14.88 -6.75
CA MET A 39 -11.05 -15.11 -6.53
C MET A 39 -10.81 -16.11 -5.39
N LEU A 40 -11.48 -15.93 -4.24
CA LEU A 40 -11.39 -16.85 -3.10
C LEU A 40 -11.85 -18.28 -3.45
N ARG A 41 -12.83 -18.44 -4.34
CA ARG A 41 -13.29 -19.75 -4.81
C ARG A 41 -12.27 -20.46 -5.69
N ASN A 42 -11.54 -19.71 -6.50
CA ASN A 42 -10.49 -20.25 -7.36
C ASN A 42 -9.27 -20.66 -6.53
N ASP A 43 -8.95 -19.88 -5.50
CA ASP A 43 -7.78 -20.13 -4.63
C ASP A 43 -8.07 -21.15 -3.52
N ASN A 44 -9.34 -21.42 -3.20
CA ASN A 44 -9.74 -22.30 -2.10
C ASN A 44 -10.82 -23.32 -2.51
N VAL A 45 -10.36 -24.56 -2.70
CA VAL A 45 -11.21 -25.71 -3.06
C VAL A 45 -12.29 -25.99 -2.02
N GLU A 46 -12.04 -25.77 -0.72
CA GLU A 46 -13.01 -25.99 0.36
C GLU A 46 -14.18 -25.00 0.25
N VAL A 47 -13.89 -23.73 -0.04
CA VAL A 47 -14.92 -22.69 -0.21
C VAL A 47 -15.81 -23.03 -1.40
N ASN A 48 -15.21 -23.44 -2.52
CA ASN A 48 -15.97 -23.83 -3.70
C ASN A 48 -16.82 -25.08 -3.45
N ALA A 49 -16.29 -26.08 -2.74
CA ALA A 49 -17.05 -27.28 -2.37
C ALA A 49 -18.25 -26.96 -1.47
N ARG A 50 -18.07 -26.08 -0.47
CA ARG A 50 -19.15 -25.64 0.41
C ARG A 50 -20.24 -24.85 -0.33
N ILE A 51 -19.86 -23.95 -1.24
CA ILE A 51 -20.83 -23.20 -2.05
C ILE A 51 -21.63 -24.14 -2.96
N LYS A 52 -20.98 -25.13 -3.58
CA LYS A 52 -21.67 -26.16 -4.39
C LYS A 52 -22.66 -26.98 -3.55
N ALA A 53 -22.25 -27.42 -2.35
CA ALA A 53 -23.13 -28.15 -1.44
C ALA A 53 -24.33 -27.31 -1.01
N LEU A 54 -24.12 -26.02 -0.70
CA LEU A 54 -25.19 -25.08 -0.36
C LEU A 54 -26.15 -24.84 -1.52
N LYS A 55 -25.64 -24.71 -2.75
CA LYS A 55 -26.46 -24.57 -3.96
C LYS A 55 -27.34 -25.79 -4.16
N GLN A 56 -26.79 -26.99 -4.00
CA GLN A 56 -27.55 -28.23 -4.11
C GLN A 56 -28.63 -28.34 -3.04
N GLN A 57 -28.29 -28.07 -1.78
CA GLN A 57 -29.27 -28.07 -0.68
C GLN A 57 -30.37 -27.02 -0.89
N THR A 58 -30.03 -25.84 -1.40
CA THR A 58 -31.01 -24.77 -1.70
C THR A 58 -31.97 -25.19 -2.80
N ASN A 59 -31.51 -25.92 -3.81
CA ASN A 59 -32.35 -26.44 -4.88
C ASN A 59 -33.28 -27.57 -4.38
N GLU A 60 -32.78 -28.44 -3.49
CA GLU A 60 -33.52 -29.60 -2.99
C GLU A 60 -34.53 -29.24 -1.88
N LYS A 61 -34.18 -28.30 -1.00
CA LYS A 61 -34.96 -27.98 0.21
C LYS A 61 -35.52 -26.56 0.25
N GLY A 62 -35.22 -25.74 -0.76
CA GLY A 62 -35.44 -24.30 -0.69
C GLY A 62 -34.41 -23.62 0.24
N MET A 63 -34.30 -22.30 0.15
CA MET A 63 -33.45 -21.54 1.06
C MET A 63 -34.22 -21.28 2.35
N PRO A 64 -33.66 -21.54 3.55
CA PRO A 64 -34.14 -20.86 4.75
C PRO A 64 -33.82 -19.38 4.56
N MET A 65 -34.82 -18.61 4.10
CA MET A 65 -34.72 -17.16 4.10
C MET A 65 -34.49 -16.72 5.54
N LEU A 66 -33.24 -16.44 5.89
CA LEU A 66 -32.90 -15.76 7.13
C LEU A 66 -33.41 -14.33 7.02
N ASP A 67 -34.64 -14.19 7.49
CA ASP A 67 -35.28 -13.01 8.07
C ASP A 67 -35.06 -11.69 7.37
N TYR A 68 -36.01 -11.33 6.49
CA TYR A 68 -36.73 -10.09 6.67
C TYR A 68 -38.21 -10.30 6.25
N TYR A 69 -39.09 -10.36 7.25
CA TYR A 69 -40.39 -9.67 7.32
C TYR A 69 -41.74 -10.41 7.54
N ASN A 70 -42.03 -11.69 7.20
CA ASN A 70 -43.48 -12.06 7.10
C ASN A 70 -44.02 -13.44 7.51
N LEU A 71 -43.30 -14.36 8.15
CA LEU A 71 -43.93 -15.63 8.61
C LEU A 71 -44.54 -15.61 10.01
N ARG A 72 -44.56 -14.46 10.70
CA ARG A 72 -45.25 -14.31 12.00
C ARG A 72 -46.75 -13.99 11.92
N LYS A 73 -47.35 -13.86 10.72
CA LYS A 73 -48.77 -13.46 10.60
C LYS A 73 -49.69 -14.35 9.78
N LYS A 74 -49.22 -15.39 9.06
CA LYS A 74 -50.12 -16.12 8.14
C LYS A 74 -50.14 -17.64 8.15
N THR A 75 -49.35 -18.34 8.97
CA THR A 75 -49.42 -19.80 8.99
C THR A 75 -49.42 -20.33 10.41
N LYS A 76 -50.62 -20.54 10.95
CA LYS A 76 -50.90 -21.69 11.81
C LYS A 76 -50.63 -22.94 10.97
N ILE A 77 -49.38 -23.35 10.86
CA ILE A 77 -49.01 -24.66 10.31
C ILE A 77 -48.09 -25.31 11.34
N ASN A 78 -48.73 -26.13 12.18
CA ASN A 78 -48.08 -27.24 12.85
C ASN A 78 -47.53 -28.17 11.78
N VAL A 79 -46.26 -28.02 11.40
CA VAL A 79 -45.53 -29.10 10.74
C VAL A 79 -44.10 -29.09 11.26
N LEU A 80 -43.86 -30.01 12.19
CA LEU A 80 -42.60 -30.74 12.39
C LEU A 80 -41.37 -29.86 12.60
N ALA A 81 -41.36 -29.17 13.73
CA ALA A 81 -40.13 -28.89 14.45
C ALA A 81 -39.67 -30.18 15.13
N GLU A 82 -38.96 -31.05 14.41
CA GLU A 82 -38.08 -32.06 15.00
C GLU A 82 -37.32 -32.76 13.87
N GLN A 83 -36.00 -32.84 14.04
CA GLN A 83 -35.01 -33.56 13.22
C GLN A 83 -34.34 -32.75 12.08
N ASN A 84 -33.14 -32.28 12.42
CA ASN A 84 -32.09 -31.70 11.57
C ASN A 84 -32.22 -30.20 11.23
N GLU A 85 -32.28 -29.36 12.25
CA GLU A 85 -31.96 -27.93 12.11
C GLU A 85 -30.47 -27.75 11.77
N PHE A 86 -30.18 -27.63 10.48
CA PHE A 86 -28.92 -27.08 9.99
C PHE A 86 -28.93 -25.57 10.23
N ASP A 87 -28.21 -25.13 11.25
CA ASP A 87 -28.07 -23.73 11.60
C ASP A 87 -27.14 -23.03 10.59
N GLY A 88 -27.70 -22.60 9.45
CA GLY A 88 -26.98 -21.89 8.40
C GLY A 88 -26.24 -20.64 8.92
N LYS A 89 -26.74 -20.02 9.99
CA LYS A 89 -26.08 -18.88 10.66
C LYS A 89 -24.72 -19.31 11.22
N ARG A 90 -24.61 -20.52 11.77
CA ARG A 90 -23.38 -21.08 12.32
C ARG A 90 -22.33 -21.33 11.24
N VAL A 91 -22.73 -21.76 10.04
CA VAL A 91 -21.81 -21.98 8.92
C VAL A 91 -21.18 -20.67 8.43
N PHE A 92 -21.98 -19.61 8.33
CA PHE A 92 -21.47 -18.29 7.95
C PHE A 92 -20.65 -17.64 9.08
N LEU A 93 -21.03 -17.84 10.34
CA LEU A 93 -20.23 -17.39 11.49
C LEU A 93 -18.88 -18.10 11.55
N ASP A 94 -18.83 -19.42 11.33
CA ASP A 94 -17.57 -20.18 11.29
C ASP A 94 -16.69 -19.77 10.10
N ALA A 95 -17.30 -19.54 8.92
CA ALA A 95 -16.59 -19.03 7.76
C ALA A 95 -16.05 -17.61 8.00
N TYR A 96 -16.83 -16.76 8.67
CA TYR A 96 -16.42 -15.40 9.06
C TYR A 96 -15.31 -15.43 10.11
N GLU A 97 -15.37 -16.31 11.12
CA GLU A 97 -14.29 -16.46 12.10
C GLU A 97 -13.00 -16.97 11.46
N LYS A 98 -13.09 -17.97 10.57
CA LYS A 98 -11.94 -18.46 9.80
C LYS A 98 -11.37 -17.36 8.92
N TRP A 99 -12.22 -16.61 8.21
CA TRP A 99 -11.79 -15.47 7.42
C TRP A 99 -11.13 -14.38 8.28
N CYS A 100 -11.70 -14.04 9.44
CA CYS A 100 -11.11 -13.09 10.38
C CYS A 100 -9.76 -13.57 10.93
N LYS A 101 -9.58 -14.87 11.18
CA LYS A 101 -8.30 -15.47 11.61
C LYS A 101 -7.26 -15.40 10.48
N ILE A 102 -7.63 -15.75 9.25
CA ILE A 102 -6.78 -15.62 8.07
C ILE A 102 -6.42 -14.14 7.86
N PHE A 103 -7.39 -13.23 7.93
CA PHE A 103 -7.20 -11.80 7.76
C PHE A 103 -6.33 -11.21 8.87
N LYS A 104 -6.47 -11.63 10.14
CA LYS A 104 -5.56 -11.24 11.24
C LYS A 104 -4.14 -11.76 10.99
N HIS A 105 -3.97 -12.97 10.44
CA HIS A 105 -2.66 -13.50 10.09
C HIS A 105 -2.05 -12.78 8.88
N SER A 106 -2.84 -12.48 7.85
CA SER A 106 -2.44 -11.69 6.68
C SER A 106 -2.09 -10.27 7.09
N ARG A 107 -2.89 -9.60 7.93
CA ARG A 107 -2.54 -8.29 8.50
C ARG A 107 -1.27 -8.33 9.32
N LYS A 108 -1.02 -9.40 10.10
CA LYS A 108 0.26 -9.57 10.82
C LYS A 108 1.43 -9.76 9.84
N LYS A 109 1.23 -10.45 8.71
CA LYS A 109 2.24 -10.59 7.64
C LYS A 109 2.46 -9.28 6.89
N GLU A 110 1.40 -8.57 6.50
CA GLU A 110 1.45 -7.24 5.88
C GLU A 110 2.09 -6.22 6.83
N PHE A 111 1.78 -6.26 8.12
CA PHE A 111 2.41 -5.40 9.12
C PHE A 111 3.91 -5.71 9.24
N LYS A 112 4.30 -6.98 9.28
CA LYS A 112 5.71 -7.39 9.23
C LYS A 112 6.40 -6.96 7.92
N PHE A 113 5.72 -7.07 6.78
CA PHE A 113 6.25 -6.65 5.49
C PHE A 113 6.36 -5.13 5.39
N SER A 114 5.39 -4.39 5.91
CA SER A 114 5.43 -2.92 5.98
C SER A 114 6.56 -2.42 6.88
N ASN A 115 6.83 -3.12 7.99
CA ASN A 115 7.95 -2.80 8.87
C ASN A 115 9.29 -3.16 8.21
N LEU A 116 9.36 -4.25 7.44
CA LEU A 116 10.55 -4.62 6.67
C LEU A 116 10.81 -3.60 5.55
N VAL A 117 9.78 -3.15 4.82
CA VAL A 117 9.89 -2.12 3.78
C VAL A 117 10.31 -0.79 4.40
N LYS A 118 9.72 -0.38 5.53
CA LYS A 118 10.16 0.81 6.27
C LYS A 118 11.61 0.70 6.75
N PHE A 119 12.02 -0.48 7.24
CA PHE A 119 13.40 -0.73 7.66
C PHE A 119 14.38 -0.65 6.49
N MET A 120 14.04 -1.25 5.34
CA MET A 120 14.84 -1.15 4.12
C MET A 120 14.92 0.29 3.58
N GLN A 121 13.81 1.04 3.59
CA GLN A 121 13.79 2.44 3.19
C GLN A 121 14.63 3.31 4.13
N ASN A 122 14.54 3.10 5.44
CA ASN A 122 15.37 3.81 6.42
C ASN A 122 16.85 3.49 6.25
N ASN A 123 17.22 2.23 5.97
CA ASN A 123 18.60 1.86 5.69
C ASN A 123 19.11 2.47 4.38
N GLN A 124 18.30 2.50 3.33
CA GLN A 124 18.67 3.17 2.07
C GLN A 124 18.84 4.69 2.27
N MET A 125 17.94 5.33 3.03
CA MET A 125 18.07 6.75 3.37
C MET A 125 19.34 7.01 4.20
N SER A 126 19.65 6.14 5.17
CA SER A 126 20.89 6.19 5.95
C SER A 126 22.14 6.03 5.06
N GLU A 127 22.15 5.09 4.11
CA GLU A 127 23.26 4.94 3.17
C GLU A 127 23.42 6.16 2.25
N VAL A 128 22.31 6.76 1.81
CA VAL A 128 22.33 8.00 1.01
C VAL A 128 22.83 9.18 1.84
N GLU A 129 22.41 9.29 3.10
CA GLU A 129 22.90 10.32 4.03
C GLU A 129 24.39 10.15 4.34
N GLN A 130 24.86 8.92 4.55
CA GLN A 130 26.29 8.62 4.72
C GLN A 130 27.10 8.95 3.46
N LYS A 131 26.61 8.58 2.26
CA LYS A 131 27.27 8.96 0.99
C LYS A 131 27.29 10.47 0.79
N LYS A 132 26.23 11.19 1.17
CA LYS A 132 26.19 12.66 1.15
C LYS A 132 27.15 13.28 2.16
N ALA A 133 27.27 12.71 3.35
CA ALA A 133 28.22 13.15 4.38
C ALA A 133 29.67 12.95 3.91
N GLN A 134 30.00 11.78 3.35
CA GLN A 134 31.30 11.49 2.75
C GLN A 134 31.62 12.42 1.58
N ALA A 135 30.66 12.70 0.69
CA ALA A 135 30.83 13.65 -0.40
C ALA A 135 31.06 15.08 0.10
N LYS A 136 30.36 15.49 1.16
CA LYS A 136 30.55 16.80 1.79
C LYS A 136 31.92 16.91 2.45
N GLU A 137 32.36 15.85 3.13
CA GLU A 137 33.68 15.76 3.78
C GLU A 137 34.80 15.85 2.74
N LEU A 138 34.71 15.08 1.64
CA LEU A 138 35.64 15.16 0.51
C LEU A 138 35.66 16.56 -0.12
N LEU A 139 34.50 17.22 -0.27
CA LEU A 139 34.42 18.58 -0.78
C LEU A 139 35.10 19.59 0.16
N THR A 140 34.95 19.44 1.48
CA THR A 140 35.68 20.28 2.46
C THR A 140 37.18 20.07 2.41
N THR A 141 37.65 18.85 2.11
CA THR A 141 39.08 18.55 2.01
C THR A 141 39.70 19.05 0.71
N ILE A 142 38.97 18.92 -0.42
CA ILE A 142 39.48 19.26 -1.75
C ILE A 142 39.40 20.77 -2.02
N ARG A 143 38.37 21.47 -1.52
CA ARG A 143 38.17 22.91 -1.74
C ARG A 143 39.40 23.77 -1.39
N PRO A 144 40.05 23.64 -0.22
CA PRO A 144 41.22 24.46 0.10
C PRO A 144 42.41 24.17 -0.83
N LEU A 145 42.62 22.91 -1.24
CA LEU A 145 43.70 22.53 -2.18
C LEU A 145 43.48 23.13 -3.58
N LEU A 146 42.25 23.12 -4.07
CA LEU A 146 41.89 23.77 -5.33
C LEU A 146 42.08 25.29 -5.24
N GLN A 147 41.63 25.89 -4.13
CA GLN A 147 41.76 27.33 -3.92
C GLN A 147 43.21 27.77 -3.87
N GLN A 148 44.07 27.01 -3.17
CA GLN A 148 45.50 27.26 -3.11
C GLN A 148 46.19 27.11 -4.49
N LYS A 149 45.75 26.18 -5.33
CA LYS A 149 46.23 26.04 -6.72
C LYS A 149 45.79 27.20 -7.61
N ILE A 150 44.53 27.62 -7.49
CA ILE A 150 43.98 28.76 -8.24
C ILE A 150 44.72 30.04 -7.86
N GLU A 151 44.91 30.29 -6.56
CA GLU A 151 45.68 31.42 -6.06
C GLU A 151 47.09 31.42 -6.64
N LYS A 152 47.85 30.33 -6.51
CA LYS A 152 49.21 30.23 -7.09
C LYS A 152 49.26 30.50 -8.60
N LEU A 153 48.28 30.01 -9.36
CA LEU A 153 48.17 30.25 -10.80
C LEU A 153 47.89 31.72 -11.11
N LEU A 154 47.02 32.36 -10.34
CA LEU A 154 46.71 33.78 -10.48
C LEU A 154 47.91 34.64 -10.10
N THR A 155 48.59 34.38 -8.98
CA THR A 155 49.78 35.13 -8.58
C THR A 155 50.87 35.03 -9.64
N SER A 156 51.17 33.83 -10.13
CA SER A 156 52.17 33.63 -11.18
C SER A 156 51.84 34.37 -12.48
N ARG A 157 50.57 34.44 -12.87
CA ARG A 157 50.15 35.21 -14.06
C ARG A 157 50.27 36.72 -13.84
N VAL A 158 49.85 37.20 -12.66
CA VAL A 158 49.93 38.63 -12.31
C VAL A 158 51.39 39.08 -12.25
N GLU A 159 52.28 38.30 -11.63
CA GLU A 159 53.72 38.57 -11.58
C GLU A 159 54.35 38.65 -12.98
N LYS A 160 54.00 37.72 -13.88
CA LYS A 160 54.49 37.75 -15.28
C LYS A 160 54.01 38.98 -16.04
N LEU A 161 52.75 39.38 -15.85
CA LEU A 161 52.19 40.58 -16.46
C LEU A 161 52.87 41.84 -15.91
N LEU A 162 53.04 41.94 -14.59
CA LEU A 162 53.77 43.03 -13.93
C LEU A 162 55.20 43.17 -14.45
N PHE A 163 55.92 42.05 -14.58
CA PHE A 163 57.27 42.05 -15.14
C PHE A 163 57.28 42.53 -16.61
N THR A 164 56.26 42.18 -17.39
CA THR A 164 56.15 42.62 -18.78
C THR A 164 55.87 44.11 -18.87
N VAL A 165 54.98 44.63 -18.02
CA VAL A 165 54.68 46.07 -17.93
C VAL A 165 55.91 46.86 -17.50
N GLN A 166 56.63 46.42 -16.45
CA GLN A 166 57.87 47.07 -16.01
C GLN A 166 58.93 47.12 -17.13
N ASN A 167 59.08 46.04 -17.91
CA ASN A 167 59.99 46.04 -19.05
C ASN A 167 59.54 46.96 -20.19
N GLN A 168 58.24 47.14 -20.39
CA GLN A 168 57.73 48.11 -21.37
C GLN A 168 57.95 49.54 -20.88
N ASP A 169 57.74 49.84 -19.61
CA ASP A 169 58.04 51.15 -19.02
C ASP A 169 59.51 51.53 -19.16
N ILE A 170 60.44 50.60 -18.87
CA ILE A 170 61.89 50.84 -19.05
C ILE A 170 62.21 51.13 -20.52
N LYS A 171 61.58 50.44 -21.47
CA LYS A 171 61.78 50.71 -22.91
C LYS A 171 61.24 52.08 -23.30
N ILE A 172 60.07 52.46 -22.79
CA ILE A 172 59.47 53.79 -23.04
C ILE A 172 60.37 54.88 -22.46
N GLN A 173 60.87 54.72 -21.23
CA GLN A 173 61.81 55.65 -20.60
C GLN A 173 63.07 55.83 -21.44
N LYS A 174 63.70 54.74 -21.90
CA LYS A 174 64.87 54.81 -22.79
C LYS A 174 64.60 55.52 -24.11
N ILE A 175 63.42 55.32 -24.71
CA ILE A 175 63.03 56.06 -25.93
C ILE A 175 62.86 57.54 -25.61
N THR A 176 62.25 57.87 -24.47
CA THR A 176 62.01 59.25 -24.03
C THR A 176 63.32 59.98 -23.76
N GLU A 177 64.31 59.32 -23.15
CA GLU A 177 65.66 59.86 -22.91
C GLU A 177 66.45 60.16 -24.20
N VAL A 178 66.18 59.45 -25.30
CA VAL A 178 66.83 59.68 -26.61
C VAL A 178 66.15 60.79 -27.41
N LEU A 179 64.88 61.09 -27.11
CA LEU A 179 64.10 62.14 -27.77
C LEU A 179 64.19 63.50 -27.06
N GLN A 180 64.78 63.56 -25.86
CA GLN A 180 65.15 64.79 -25.15
C GLN A 180 66.56 65.23 -25.53
#